data_AF-U6MNS9-F1
#
_entry.id   AF-U6MNS9-F1
#
_cell.length_a   1.000
_cell.length_b   1.000
_cell.length_c   1.000
_cell.angle_alpha   90.00
_cell.angle_beta   90.00
_cell.angle_gamma   90.00
#
_symmetry.space_group_name_H-M   'P 1'
#
loop_
_entity.id
_entity.type
_entity.pdbx_description
1 polymer ?
#
loop_
_entity_poly.entity_id
_entity_poly.type
_entity_poly.pdbx_seq_one_letter_code
_entity_poly.pdbx_strand_id
1 'polypeptide(L)'
;MCRSTCRATEVIGLQFELMQPSPNDGETEQECSVELQTRLSMARERVNTLVRADAERCREVNELQGRVMSLERELCSHREKATEAEAKASEFRARLVRAHVLRERLSTELQQLKQELLLHDTKKK
;
A
#
# COMPACT_ATOMS: atom_id res chain seq x y z
N MET A 1 10.84 -0.35 -18.46
CA MET A 1 10.36 -0.83 -19.78
C MET A 1 9.01 -1.51 -19.56
N CYS A 2 7.90 -0.79 -19.77
CA CYS A 2 6.58 -1.42 -19.80
C CYS A 2 6.47 -2.16 -21.13
N ARG A 3 6.45 -3.50 -21.09
CA ARG A 3 6.13 -4.32 -22.25
C ARG A 3 4.63 -4.16 -22.51
N SER A 4 4.31 -3.30 -23.47
CA SER A 4 2.98 -3.07 -24.01
C SER A 4 2.49 -4.34 -24.71
N THR A 5 1.62 -5.08 -24.04
CA THR A 5 0.82 -6.13 -24.67
C THR A 5 -0.63 -5.77 -24.46
N CYS A 6 -1.31 -5.32 -25.53
CA CYS A 6 -2.76 -5.42 -25.59
C CYS A 6 -3.16 -6.83 -25.14
N ARG A 7 -4.26 -6.99 -24.39
CA ARG A 7 -4.63 -8.31 -23.89
C ARG A 7 -4.80 -9.23 -25.11
N ALA A 8 -4.15 -10.39 -25.10
CA ALA A 8 -4.17 -11.31 -26.24
C ALA A 8 -5.61 -11.61 -26.73
N THR A 9 -6.57 -11.62 -25.82
CA THR A 9 -8.01 -11.77 -26.09
C THR A 9 -8.61 -10.67 -26.97
N GLU A 10 -8.15 -9.42 -26.84
CA GLU A 10 -8.66 -8.28 -27.62
C GLU A 10 -8.14 -8.32 -29.07
N VAL A 11 -6.91 -8.79 -29.26
CA VAL A 11 -6.30 -8.97 -30.58
C VAL A 11 -6.95 -10.15 -31.31
N ILE A 12 -7.21 -11.26 -30.61
CA ILE A 12 -7.86 -12.45 -31.17
C ILE A 12 -9.30 -12.14 -31.61
N GLY A 13 -10.05 -11.34 -30.85
CA GLY A 13 -11.41 -10.93 -31.21
C GLY A 13 -11.46 -10.15 -32.53
N LEU A 14 -10.54 -9.19 -32.71
CA LEU A 14 -10.44 -8.41 -33.96
C LEU A 14 -10.01 -9.25 -35.16
N GLN A 15 -9.12 -10.22 -34.95
CA GLN A 15 -8.69 -11.14 -36.00
C GLN A 15 -9.84 -12.06 -36.45
N PHE A 16 -10.66 -12.52 -35.51
CA PHE A 16 -11.85 -13.31 -35.79
C PHE A 16 -12.90 -12.51 -36.58
N GLU A 17 -13.18 -11.27 -36.17
CA GLU A 17 -14.12 -10.39 -36.87
C GLU A 17 -13.68 -10.00 -38.28
N LEU A 18 -12.39 -10.08 -38.61
CA LEU A 18 -11.86 -9.84 -39.96
C LEU A 18 -11.85 -11.11 -40.82
N MET A 19 -11.77 -12.29 -40.21
CA MET A 19 -11.71 -13.58 -40.91
C MET A 19 -13.07 -14.24 -41.13
N GLN A 20 -14.15 -13.72 -40.55
CA GLN A 20 -15.48 -14.27 -40.81
C GLN A 20 -15.85 -14.13 -42.30
N PRO A 21 -16.19 -15.25 -43.00
CA PRO A 21 -16.68 -15.19 -44.38
C PRO A 21 -18.01 -14.46 -44.43
N SER A 22 -18.23 -13.68 -45.50
CA SER A 22 -19.53 -13.04 -45.74
C SER A 22 -20.58 -14.13 -45.99
N PRO A 23 -21.78 -14.07 -45.39
CA PRO A 23 -22.80 -15.11 -45.52
C PRO A 23 -23.50 -15.14 -46.90
N ASN A 24 -23.15 -14.25 -47.83
CA ASN A 24 -23.80 -14.12 -49.14
C ASN A 24 -22.87 -14.58 -50.28
N ASP A 25 -22.96 -15.86 -50.65
CA ASP A 25 -22.26 -16.48 -51.80
C ASP A 25 -22.79 -16.00 -53.19
N GLY A 26 -23.35 -14.79 -53.29
CA GLY A 26 -24.02 -14.31 -54.51
C GLY A 26 -23.91 -12.81 -54.82
N GLU A 27 -23.10 -12.04 -54.09
CA GLU A 27 -22.94 -10.60 -54.32
C GLU A 27 -21.84 -10.30 -55.35
N THR A 28 -22.00 -9.19 -56.08
CA THR A 28 -20.99 -8.75 -57.06
C THR A 28 -19.67 -8.44 -56.35
N GLU A 29 -18.52 -8.73 -56.98
CA GLU A 29 -17.17 -8.53 -56.40
C GLU A 29 -16.96 -7.12 -55.79
N GLN A 30 -17.70 -6.14 -56.30
CA GLN A 30 -17.68 -4.75 -55.87
C GLN A 30 -18.38 -4.50 -54.53
N GLU A 31 -19.48 -5.18 -54.23
CA GLU A 31 -20.18 -5.11 -52.93
C GLU A 31 -19.33 -5.75 -51.82
N CYS A 32 -18.77 -6.93 -52.10
CA CYS A 32 -17.85 -7.64 -51.20
C CYS A 32 -16.59 -6.80 -50.87
N SER A 33 -16.05 -6.06 -51.85
CA SER A 33 -14.91 -5.15 -51.63
C SER A 33 -15.26 -3.98 -50.69
N VAL A 34 -16.48 -3.42 -50.78
CA VAL A 34 -16.92 -2.29 -49.95
C VAL A 34 -17.17 -2.75 -48.50
N GLU A 35 -17.75 -3.94 -48.31
CA GLU A 35 -17.92 -4.54 -46.99
C GLU A 35 -16.58 -4.82 -46.30
N LEU A 36 -15.62 -5.42 -47.01
CA LEU A 36 -14.28 -5.68 -46.49
C LEU A 36 -13.55 -4.39 -46.13
N GLN A 37 -13.67 -3.34 -46.96
CA GLN A 37 -13.09 -2.04 -46.67
C GLN A 37 -13.71 -1.38 -45.42
N THR A 38 -15.02 -1.54 -45.24
CA THR A 38 -15.73 -1.04 -44.05
C THR A 38 -15.28 -1.79 -42.79
N ARG A 39 -15.22 -3.12 -42.83
CA ARG A 39 -14.72 -3.96 -41.72
C ARG A 39 -13.28 -3.62 -41.36
N LEU A 40 -12.42 -3.43 -42.36
CA LEU A 40 -11.03 -3.02 -42.14
C LEU A 40 -10.94 -1.62 -41.48
N SER A 41 -11.78 -0.67 -41.90
CA SER A 41 -11.85 0.66 -41.29
C SER A 41 -12.25 0.60 -39.82
N MET A 42 -13.30 -0.15 -39.50
CA MET A 42 -13.77 -0.36 -38.12
C MET A 42 -12.71 -1.07 -37.26
N ALA A 43 -12.03 -2.07 -37.80
CA ALA A 43 -10.95 -2.75 -37.10
C ALA A 43 -9.79 -1.80 -36.80
N ARG A 44 -9.41 -0.91 -37.74
CA ARG A 44 -8.38 0.13 -37.50
C ARG A 44 -8.79 1.09 -36.38
N GLU A 45 -10.04 1.54 -36.37
CA GLU A 45 -10.55 2.42 -35.32
C GLU A 45 -10.54 1.76 -33.93
N ARG A 46 -10.93 0.47 -33.86
CA ARG A 46 -10.87 -0.32 -32.63
C ARG A 46 -9.44 -0.46 -32.11
N VAL A 47 -8.49 -0.78 -32.99
CA VAL A 47 -7.05 -0.84 -32.62
C VAL A 47 -6.57 0.51 -32.09
N ASN A 48 -6.88 1.62 -32.77
CA ASN A 48 -6.49 2.96 -32.31
C ASN A 48 -7.06 3.29 -30.92
N THR A 49 -8.28 2.85 -30.63
CA THR A 49 -8.90 3.02 -29.31
C THR A 49 -8.22 2.17 -28.25
N LEU A 50 -7.89 0.91 -28.55
CA LEU A 50 -7.14 0.04 -27.64
C LEU A 50 -5.74 0.59 -27.33
N VAL A 51 -5.04 1.11 -28.34
CA VAL A 51 -3.71 1.72 -28.16
C VAL A 51 -3.77 2.94 -27.25
N ARG A 52 -4.78 3.80 -27.40
CA ARG A 52 -4.98 4.96 -26.51
C ARG A 52 -5.27 4.53 -25.07
N ALA A 53 -6.18 3.57 -24.89
CA ALA A 53 -6.49 3.03 -23.57
C ALA A 53 -5.27 2.37 -22.92
N ASP A 54 -4.42 1.70 -23.70
CA ASP A 54 -3.18 1.10 -23.19
C ASP A 54 -2.17 2.15 -22.73
N ALA A 55 -2.02 3.25 -23.49
CA ALA A 55 -1.17 4.37 -23.11
C ALA A 55 -1.66 5.05 -21.82
N GLU A 56 -2.98 5.18 -21.62
CA GLU A 56 -3.59 5.68 -20.39
C GLU A 56 -3.30 4.77 -19.20
N ARG A 57 -3.54 3.47 -19.34
CA ARG A 57 -3.21 2.49 -18.29
C ARG A 57 -1.73 2.50 -17.93
N CYS A 58 -0.84 2.62 -18.92
CA CYS A 58 0.59 2.71 -18.68
C CYS A 58 0.97 3.95 -17.86
N ARG A 59 0.31 5.09 -18.09
CA ARG A 59 0.50 6.30 -17.29
C ARG A 59 0.03 6.10 -15.85
N GLU A 60 -1.17 5.55 -15.67
CA GLU A 60 -1.74 5.25 -14.35
C GLU A 60 -0.84 4.30 -13.54
N VAL A 61 -0.31 3.24 -14.17
CA VAL A 61 0.62 2.31 -13.52
C VAL A 61 1.87 3.01 -13.02
N ASN A 62 2.45 3.92 -13.80
CA ASN A 62 3.64 4.68 -13.38
C ASN A 62 3.32 5.61 -12.20
N GLU A 63 2.17 6.27 -12.21
CA GLU A 63 1.72 7.13 -11.10
C GLU A 63 1.48 6.32 -9.82
N LEU A 64 0.80 5.18 -9.94
CA LEU A 64 0.57 4.26 -8.82
C LEU A 64 1.88 3.71 -8.27
N GLN A 65 2.83 3.34 -9.13
CA GLN A 65 4.15 2.89 -8.71
C GLN A 65 4.89 3.98 -7.93
N GLY A 66 4.86 5.24 -8.41
CA GLY A 66 5.44 6.37 -7.70
C GLY A 66 4.80 6.58 -6.33
N ARG A 67 3.48 6.44 -6.24
CA ARG A 67 2.73 6.56 -4.98
C ARG A 67 3.09 5.44 -3.99
N VAL A 68 3.19 4.19 -4.45
CA VAL A 68 3.63 3.06 -3.61
C VAL A 68 5.02 3.34 -3.04
N MET A 69 5.97 3.79 -3.87
CA MET A 69 7.31 4.14 -3.40
C MET A 69 7.35 5.30 -2.40
N SER A 70 6.41 6.26 -2.49
CA SER A 70 6.28 7.32 -1.47
C SER A 70 5.76 6.77 -0.15
N LEU A 71 4.68 5.99 -0.22
CA LEU A 71 4.05 5.39 0.96
C LEU A 71 4.99 4.42 1.70
N GLU A 72 5.79 3.63 0.98
CA GLU A 72 6.80 2.76 1.58
C GLU A 72 7.85 3.55 2.36
N ARG A 73 8.31 4.70 1.83
CA ARG A 73 9.26 5.58 2.53
C ARG A 73 8.64 6.21 3.77
N GLU A 74 7.40 6.69 3.67
CA GLU A 74 6.65 7.24 4.80
C GLU A 74 6.45 6.18 5.89
N LEU A 75 6.05 4.96 5.52
CA LEU A 75 5.86 3.84 6.44
C LEU A 75 7.15 3.49 7.17
N CYS A 76 8.27 3.43 6.46
CA CYS A 76 9.59 3.21 7.08
C CYS A 76 9.93 4.31 8.11
N SER A 77 9.74 5.58 7.74
CA SER A 77 9.99 6.71 8.66
C SER A 77 9.09 6.67 9.89
N HIS A 78 7.79 6.37 9.72
CA HIS A 78 6.85 6.27 10.83
C HIS A 78 7.18 5.10 11.74
N ARG A 79 7.60 3.95 11.19
CA ARG A 79 8.02 2.78 11.96
C ARG A 79 9.24 3.08 12.83
N GLU A 80 10.24 3.79 12.28
CA GLU A 80 11.44 4.20 13.04
C GLU A 80 11.05 5.11 14.21
N LYS A 81 10.23 6.14 13.96
CA LYS A 81 9.75 7.06 15.00
C LYS A 81 8.94 6.33 16.08
N ALA A 82 8.06 5.41 15.68
CA ALA A 82 7.27 4.61 16.62
C ALA A 82 8.16 3.72 17.49
N THR A 83 9.20 3.10 16.90
CA THR A 83 10.16 2.27 17.62
C THR A 83 10.96 3.09 18.63
N GLU A 84 11.41 4.28 18.25
CA GLU A 84 12.12 5.20 19.16
C GLU A 84 11.21 5.67 20.31
N ALA A 85 9.96 6.01 20.01
CA ALA A 85 8.99 6.40 21.03
C ALA A 85 8.70 5.26 22.01
N GLU A 86 8.56 4.02 21.54
CA GLU A 86 8.35 2.85 22.40
C GLU A 86 9.57 2.56 23.28
N ALA A 87 10.79 2.72 22.75
CA ALA A 87 12.01 2.58 23.53
C ALA A 87 12.07 3.61 24.68
N LYS A 88 11.74 4.88 24.40
CA LYS A 88 11.64 5.94 25.42
C LYS A 88 10.56 5.62 26.45
N ALA A 89 9.39 5.19 26.02
CA ALA A 89 8.29 4.82 26.93
C ALA A 89 8.69 3.66 27.85
N SER A 90 9.36 2.64 27.32
CA SER A 90 9.91 1.53 28.10
C SER A 90 10.94 2.00 29.13
N GLU A 91 11.83 2.91 28.75
CA GLU A 91 12.79 3.49 29.68
C GLU A 91 12.10 4.26 30.83
N PHE A 92 11.11 5.09 30.52
CA PHE A 92 10.33 5.80 31.53
C PHE A 92 9.61 4.83 32.48
N ARG A 93 9.00 3.76 31.94
CA ARG A 93 8.39 2.71 32.76
C ARG A 93 9.42 2.07 33.71
N ALA A 94 10.62 1.75 33.22
CA ALA A 94 11.68 1.17 34.04
C ALA A 94 12.17 2.13 35.14
N ARG A 95 12.32 3.43 34.82
CA ARG A 95 12.65 4.46 35.83
C ARG A 95 11.56 4.57 36.90
N LEU A 96 10.29 4.54 36.49
CA LEU A 96 9.15 4.62 37.41
C LEU A 96 9.10 3.42 38.37
N VAL A 97 9.34 2.20 37.87
CA VAL A 97 9.45 1.00 38.73
C VAL A 97 10.56 1.18 39.76
N ARG A 98 11.76 1.61 39.36
CA ARG A 98 12.87 1.86 40.29
C ARG A 98 12.52 2.92 41.34
N ALA A 99 11.90 4.03 40.92
CA ALA A 99 11.47 5.09 41.83
C ALA A 99 10.44 4.58 42.84
N HIS A 100 9.50 3.73 42.41
CA HIS A 100 8.52 3.13 43.30
C HIS A 100 9.19 2.23 44.35
N VAL A 101 10.13 1.36 43.94
CA VAL A 101 10.87 0.50 44.88
C VAL A 101 11.63 1.32 45.92
N LEU A 102 12.31 2.38 45.49
CA LEU A 102 13.01 3.28 46.40
C LEU A 102 12.06 4.00 47.36
N ARG A 103 10.91 4.46 46.88
CA ARG A 103 9.88 5.11 47.70
C ARG A 103 9.37 4.17 48.79
N GLU A 104 9.03 2.92 48.44
CA GLU A 104 8.56 1.94 49.43
C GLU A 104 9.64 1.65 50.47
N ARG A 105 10.90 1.45 50.05
CA ARG A 105 12.01 1.25 50.97
C ARG A 105 12.18 2.42 51.94
N LEU A 106 12.24 3.65 51.43
CA LEU A 106 12.36 4.85 52.28
C LEU A 106 11.16 5.00 53.23
N SER A 107 9.95 4.64 52.77
CA SER A 107 8.76 4.64 53.61
C SER A 107 8.91 3.68 54.80
N THR A 108 9.42 2.46 54.54
CA THR A 108 9.66 1.47 55.60
C THR A 108 10.76 1.92 56.57
N GLU A 109 11.89 2.43 56.07
CA GLU A 109 13.00 2.93 56.91
C GLU A 109 12.52 4.11 57.79
N LEU A 110 11.70 4.99 57.25
CA LEU A 110 11.14 6.12 57.98
C LEU A 110 10.13 5.69 59.06
N GLN A 111 9.34 4.65 58.82
CA GLN A 111 8.46 4.07 59.84
C GLN A 111 9.26 3.41 60.98
N GLN A 112 10.34 2.71 60.66
CA GLN A 112 11.23 2.10 61.66
C GLN A 112 11.89 3.16 62.54
N LEU A 113 12.50 4.19 61.95
CA LEU A 113 13.10 5.29 62.70
C LEU A 113 12.09 6.01 63.61
N LYS A 114 10.85 6.20 63.14
CA LYS A 114 9.78 6.77 63.98
C LYS A 114 9.48 5.89 65.20
N GLN A 115 9.42 4.57 65.03
CA GLN A 115 9.20 3.64 66.14
C GLN A 115 10.37 3.65 67.13
N GLU A 116 11.61 3.64 66.63
CA GLU A 116 12.81 3.71 67.46
C GLU A 116 12.86 5.00 68.29
N LEU A 117 12.50 6.14 67.69
CA LEU A 117 12.43 7.42 68.39
C LEU A 117 11.41 7.39 69.53
N LEU A 118 10.20 6.86 69.27
CA LEU A 118 9.15 6.71 70.28
C LEU A 118 9.59 5.80 71.45
N LEU A 119 10.30 4.70 71.15
CA LEU A 119 10.86 3.81 72.16
C LEU A 119 11.95 4.49 73.00
N HIS A 120 12.74 5.37 72.39
CA HIS A 120 13.79 6.10 73.08
C HIS A 120 13.22 7.20 73.99
N ASP A 121 12.17 7.90 73.57
CA ASP A 121 11.48 8.91 74.38
C ASP A 121 10.73 8.30 75.57
N THR A 122 10.16 7.10 75.39
CA THR A 122 9.49 6.37 76.48
C THR A 122 10.46 5.77 77.50
N LYS A 123 11.70 5.44 77.12
CA LYS A 123 12.75 4.98 78.05
C LYS A 123 13.42 6.10 78.86
N LYS A 124 13.24 7.37 78.47
CA LYS A 124 13.78 8.55 79.15
C LYS A 124 12.84 9.17 80.19
N LYS A 125 11.57 8.77 80.21
CA LYS A 125 10.58 9.12 81.23
C LYS A 125 10.54 8.05 82.31
#